data_AF-A0A1Q5XUA6-F1
#
_entry.id   AF-A0A1Q5XUA6-F1
#
_cell.length_a   1.000
_cell.length_b   1.000
_cell.length_c   1.000
_cell.angle_alpha   90.00
_cell.angle_beta   90.00
_cell.angle_gamma   90.00
#
_symmetry.space_group_name_H-M   'P 1'
#
loop_
_entity.id
_entity.type
_entity.pdbx_description
1 polymer ?
#
loop_
_entity_poly.entity_id
_entity_poly.type
_entity_poly.pdbx_seq_one_letter_code
_entity_poly.pdbx_strand_id
1 'polypeptide(L)' 'MGIVELIGIVELIVGIVINVFIGTLGQAIFRKDDRTSRVILRVIGVFLIINGISRAFHV' A
#
# COMPACT_ATOMS: atom_id res chain seq x y z
N MET A 1 -17.37 -8.94 -10.91
CA MET A 1 -15.95 -8.90 -10.54
C MET A 1 -15.48 -10.29 -10.17
N GLY A 2 -14.44 -10.79 -10.80
CA GLY A 2 -13.73 -11.99 -10.36
C GLY A 2 -12.96 -11.74 -9.06
N ILE A 3 -12.63 -12.82 -8.34
CA ILE A 3 -11.87 -12.74 -7.08
C ILE A 3 -10.54 -11.98 -7.26
N VAL A 4 -9.89 -12.11 -8.41
CA VAL A 4 -8.63 -11.43 -8.75
C VAL A 4 -8.79 -9.91 -8.82
N GLU A 5 -9.87 -9.43 -9.44
CA GLU A 5 -10.16 -8.00 -9.57
C GLU A 5 -10.48 -7.38 -8.20
N LEU A 6 -11.22 -8.12 -7.36
CA LEU A 6 -11.51 -7.72 -5.99
C LEU A 6 -10.24 -7.59 -5.16
N ILE A 7 -9.31 -8.56 -5.28
CA ILE A 7 -7.99 -8.50 -4.62
C ILE A 7 -7.21 -7.27 -5.12
N GLY A 8 -7.23 -6.98 -6.42
CA GLY A 8 -6.57 -5.81 -6.98
C GLY A 8 -7.11 -4.49 -6.42
N ILE A 9 -8.43 -4.38 -6.25
CA ILE A 9 -9.07 -3.21 -5.65
C ILE A 9 -8.69 -3.06 -4.18
N VAL A 10 -8.66 -4.16 -3.42
CA VAL A 10 -8.24 -4.15 -2.02
C VAL A 10 -6.78 -3.68 -1.91
N GLU A 11 -5.88 -4.18 -2.76
CA GLU A 11 -4.48 -3.75 -2.76
C GLU A 11 -4.30 -2.28 -3.12
N LEU A 12 -5.09 -1.77 -4.08
CA LEU A 12 -5.13 -0.35 -4.39
C LEU A 12 -5.54 0.49 -3.19
N ILE A 13 -6.62 0.12 -2.50
CA ILE A 13 -7.11 0.82 -1.32
C ILE A 13 -6.06 0.77 -0.20
N VAL A 14 -5.49 -0.40 0.08
CA VAL A 14 -4.47 -0.58 1.13
C VAL A 14 -3.21 0.21 0.79
N GLY A 15 -2.76 0.20 -0.47
CA GLY A 15 -1.59 0.95 -0.92
C GLY A 15 -1.77 2.47 -0.79
N ILE A 16 -2.98 2.97 -1.07
CA ILE A 16 -3.34 4.38 -0.84
C ILE A 16 -3.34 4.69 0.66
N VAL A 17 -3.99 3.86 1.48
CA VAL A 17 -4.05 4.04 2.94
C VAL A 17 -2.65 4.08 3.54
N ILE A 18 -1.75 3.19 3.12
CA ILE A 18 -0.36 3.15 3.60
C ILE A 18 0.38 4.44 3.25
N ASN A 19 0.21 4.96 2.03
CA ASN A 19 0.87 6.19 1.59
C ASN A 19 0.30 7.45 2.26
N VAL A 20 -1.00 7.50 2.52
CA VAL A 20 -1.67 8.64 3.18
C VAL A 20 -1.33 8.67 4.67
N PHE A 21 -1.43 7.54 5.37
CA PHE A 21 -1.23 7.46 6.82
C PHE A 21 0.19 7.05 7.21
N ILE A 22 1.18 7.38 6.36
CA ILE A 22 2.53 6.84 6.47
C ILE A 22 3.24 7.15 7.79
N GLY A 23 3.03 8.34 8.35
CA GLY A 23 3.61 8.73 9.64
C GLY A 23 2.99 7.94 10.80
N THR A 24 1.65 7.86 10.82
CA THR A 24 0.91 7.10 11.83
C THR A 24 1.24 5.62 11.80
N LEU A 25 1.32 5.02 10.60
CA LEU A 25 1.69 3.62 10.41
C LEU A 25 3.16 3.38 10.71
N GLY A 26 4.05 4.32 10.37
CA GLY A 26 5.47 4.28 10.76
C GLY A 26 5.63 4.17 12.27
N GLN A 27 4.95 5.05 13.01
CA GLN A 27 4.95 5.05 14.46
C GLN A 27 4.27 3.81 15.06
N ALA A 28 3.16 3.34 14.48
CA ALA A 28 2.44 2.16 14.98
C ALA A 28 3.21 0.85 14.77
N ILE A 29 3.80 0.65 13.58
CA ILE A 29 4.46 -0.60 13.20
C ILE A 29 5.90 -0.65 13.71
N PHE A 30 6.67 0.43 13.48
CA PHE A 30 8.09 0.44 13.79
C PHE A 30 8.39 1.04 15.18
N ARG A 31 7.39 1.62 15.86
CA ARG A 31 7.55 2.37 17.12
C ARG A 31 8.55 3.54 17.02
N LYS A 32 8.85 3.95 15.79
CA LYS A 32 9.77 5.04 15.46
C LYS A 32 9.28 5.70 14.17
N ASP A 33 9.39 7.01 14.13
CA ASP A 33 9.02 7.81 12.97
C ASP A 33 10.29 8.39 12.32
N ASP A 34 11.10 7.50 11.76
CA ASP A 34 12.35 7.86 11.08
C ASP A 34 12.21 7.78 9.55
N ARG A 35 13.13 8.46 8.86
CA ARG A 35 13.15 8.53 7.39
C ARG A 35 13.14 7.14 6.74
N THR A 36 13.83 6.16 7.32
CA THR A 36 13.94 4.80 6.78
C THR A 36 12.60 4.08 6.86
N SER A 37 11.95 4.12 8.02
CA SER A 37 10.63 3.50 8.23
C SER A 37 9.58 4.08 7.28
N ARG A 38 9.60 5.41 7.05
CA ARG A 38 8.73 6.05 6.05
C ARG A 38 9.05 5.62 4.62
N VAL A 39 10.33 5.51 4.25
CA VAL A 39 10.72 5.04 2.91
C VAL A 39 10.25 3.61 2.66
N ILE A 40 10.43 2.72 3.64
CA ILE A 40 9.97 1.32 3.55
C ILE A 40 8.45 1.27 3.32
N LEU A 41 7.68 2.02 4.11
CA LEU A 41 6.22 2.08 3.95
C LEU A 41 5.80 2.66 2.60
N ARG A 42 6.51 3.65 2.05
CA ARG A 42 6.24 4.16 0.70
C ARG A 42 6.45 3.08 -0.35
N VAL A 43 7.56 2.34 -0.26
CA VAL A 43 7.86 1.28 -1.23
C VAL A 43 6.77 0.21 -1.18
N ILE A 44 6.34 -0.21 0.01
CA ILE A 44 5.25 -1.17 0.17
C ILE A 44 3.95 -0.61 -0.40
N GLY A 45 3.58 0.62 -0.07
CA GLY A 45 2.35 1.25 -0.55
C GLY A 45 2.32 1.39 -2.08
N VAL A 46 3.43 1.82 -2.69
CA VAL A 46 3.55 1.92 -4.16
C VAL A 46 3.50 0.53 -4.81
N PHE A 47 4.16 -0.47 -4.22
CA PHE A 47 4.12 -1.83 -4.74
C PHE A 47 2.69 -2.41 -4.74
N LEU A 48 1.90 -2.13 -3.70
CA LEU A 48 0.49 -2.52 -3.64
C LEU A 48 -0.36 -1.78 -4.68
N ILE A 49 -0.09 -0.49 -4.92
CA ILE A 49 -0.80 0.27 -5.97
C ILE A 49 -0.50 -0.33 -7.36
N ILE A 50 0.77 -0.59 -7.69
CA ILE A 50 1.15 -1.15 -9.00
C ILE A 50 0.49 -2.51 -9.22
N ASN A 51 0.61 -3.42 -8.24
CA ASN A 51 0.01 -4.74 -8.35
C ASN A 51 -1.52 -4.69 -8.36
N GLY A 52 -2.09 -3.78 -7.57
CA GLY A 52 -3.53 -3.54 -7.51
C GLY A 52 -4.08 -3.07 -8.85
N ILE A 53 -3.39 -2.16 -9.54
CA ILE A 53 -3.76 -1.71 -10.89
C ILE A 53 -3.71 -2.88 -11.88
N SER A 54 -2.60 -3.63 -11.92
CA SER A 54 -2.48 -4.75 -12.87
C SER A 54 -3.57 -5.81 -12.66
N ARG A 55 -3.88 -6.16 -11.40
CA ARG A 55 -4.94 -7.15 -11.08
C ARG A 55 -6.36 -6.61 -11.21
N ALA A 56 -6.61 -5.34 -10.87
CA ALA A 56 -7.94 -4.73 -10.95
C ALA A 56 -8.37 -4.48 -12.39
N PHE A 57 -7.43 -4.17 -13.28
CA PHE A 57 -7.71 -3.82 -14.67
C PHE A 57 -7.34 -4.93 -15.67
N HIS A 58 -6.83 -6.08 -15.21
CA HIS A 58 -6.32 -7.17 -16.05
C HIS A 58 -5.41 -6.65 -17.18
N VAL A 59 -4.48 -5.75 -16.82
CA VAL A 59 -3.47 -5.17 -17.72
C VAL A 59 -2.16 -5.94 -17.62
#